data_AF-A0ABC8CAS4-F1
#
_entry.id   AF-A0ABC8CAS4-F1
#
_cell.length_a   1.000
_cell.length_b   1.000
_cell.length_c   1.000
_cell.angle_alpha   90.00
_cell.angle_beta   90.00
_cell.angle_gamma   90.00
#
_symmetry.space_group_name_H-M   'P 1'
#
loop_
_entity.id
_entity.type
_entity.pdbx_description
1 polymer ?
#
loop_
_entity_poly.entity_id
_entity_poly.type
_entity_poly.pdbx_seq_one_letter_code
_entity_poly.pdbx_strand_id
1 'polypeptide(L)'
;MQRRIVYQGQIPLDADLLWGERNLKTALGQALNLLYGDFSTVSAAFGFSVTPSASALTIAVGSGVVASSGAIDETAFGGNGGGISADTSAQFVVYGCAGGSITLTAGQTATLYAVCSEADTDETVLPFYNADNPSQTQAGPGNAGTSLPVTRLAQAELVLAAEAPASPSGGAIVPLYTVTVPAGATTAAGATTKALTAFYPTVPQLERGRYLGTQKFTSSGIYTPSNRARMARVRMCGAGGPGGYAQANDSDHNSAGGSGGAAGEIEFWFDVSDGAIQSITIGASAESTNTNTQNKSGSTWLGSIVECQGGVEGSYGFSTSTSSVSVGGQAEGGAVTVYDASKILSVIYQKQGQDGAGGWCVNGITYPGIGTQSFFGGGTYATSNGAAQDASGYGGGAGGGGSTTSTGYPGGLGSPGVVIIEEYA
;
A
#
# COMPACT_ATOMS: atom_id res chain seq x y z
N MET A 1 17.27 11.79 32.25
CA MET A 1 18.63 12.40 32.08
C MET A 1 19.09 12.99 33.41
N GLN A 2 20.33 12.69 33.81
CA GLN A 2 20.94 13.30 35.00
C GLN A 2 21.88 14.41 34.54
N ARG A 3 21.63 15.66 34.95
CA ARG A 3 22.44 16.80 34.55
C ARG A 3 23.32 17.24 35.71
N ARG A 4 24.62 17.38 35.47
CA ARG A 4 25.53 18.01 36.43
C ARG A 4 25.35 19.53 36.40
N ILE A 5 25.43 20.14 37.59
CA ILE A 5 25.44 21.58 37.76
C ILE A 5 26.90 21.98 38.00
N VAL A 6 27.43 22.87 37.16
CA VAL A 6 28.78 23.43 37.32
C VAL A 6 28.62 24.88 37.77
N TYR A 7 29.42 25.28 38.77
CA TYR A 7 29.34 26.63 39.35
C TYR A 7 30.44 27.55 38.83
N GLN A 8 30.20 28.87 38.91
CA GLN A 8 31.21 29.86 38.57
C GLN A 8 32.43 29.72 39.49
N GLY A 9 33.63 29.65 38.92
CA GLY A 9 34.88 29.50 39.66
C GLY A 9 35.23 28.07 40.06
N GLN A 10 34.39 27.07 39.73
CA GLN A 10 34.74 25.67 39.89
C GLN A 10 35.85 25.26 38.91
N ILE A 11 36.80 24.44 39.37
CA ILE A 11 37.83 23.83 38.52
C ILE A 11 37.14 22.83 37.59
N PRO A 12 37.25 22.97 36.25
CA PRO A 12 36.71 21.99 35.33
C PRO A 12 37.34 20.62 35.55
N LEU A 13 36.51 19.59 35.70
CA LEU A 13 36.96 18.21 35.76
C LEU A 13 36.74 17.55 34.40
N ASP A 14 37.59 16.59 34.06
CA ASP A 14 37.40 15.72 32.88
C ASP A 14 36.04 15.02 32.90
N ALA A 15 35.60 14.58 34.08
CA ALA A 15 34.29 13.99 34.30
C ALA A 15 33.14 14.89 33.85
N ASP A 16 33.27 16.21 33.90
CA ASP A 16 32.20 17.13 33.49
C ASP A 16 31.91 17.03 31.98
N LEU A 17 32.92 16.72 31.16
CA LEU A 17 32.76 16.44 29.74
C LEU A 17 32.25 15.01 29.50
N LEU A 18 32.86 14.03 30.17
CA LEU A 18 32.55 12.61 29.96
C LEU A 18 31.10 12.27 30.37
N TRP A 19 30.55 12.93 31.40
CA TRP A 19 29.13 12.80 31.74
C TRP A 19 28.21 13.35 30.66
N GLY A 20 28.64 14.36 29.89
CA GLY A 20 27.90 14.87 28.74
C GLY A 20 27.75 13.81 27.66
N GLU A 21 28.85 13.12 27.33
CA GLU A 21 28.89 12.06 26.33
C GLU A 21 28.06 10.84 26.75
N ARG A 22 28.22 10.38 28.00
CA ARG A 22 27.38 9.30 28.56
C ARG A 22 25.90 9.65 28.49
N ASN A 23 25.51 10.86 28.92
CA ASN A 23 24.11 11.29 28.89
C ASN A 23 23.55 11.35 27.46
N LEU A 24 24.35 11.74 26.47
CA LEU A 24 23.95 11.71 25.06
C LEU A 24 23.70 10.27 24.61
N LYS A 25 24.64 9.36 24.89
CA LYS A 25 24.51 7.93 24.60
C LYS A 25 23.24 7.35 25.25
N THR A 26 22.98 7.66 26.51
CA THR A 26 21.77 7.22 27.22
C THR A 26 20.48 7.80 26.65
N ALA A 27 20.45 9.10 26.32
CA ALA A 27 19.27 9.72 25.73
C ALA A 27 18.94 9.12 24.35
N LEU A 28 19.97 8.88 23.53
CA LEU A 28 19.81 8.21 22.24
C LEU A 28 19.31 6.76 22.40
N GLY A 29 19.87 6.00 23.34
CA GLY A 29 19.43 4.65 23.64
C GLY A 29 17.95 4.58 24.06
N GLN A 30 17.50 5.51 24.91
CA GLN A 30 16.10 5.61 25.33
C GLN A 30 15.16 5.98 24.17
N ALA A 31 15.58 6.90 23.30
CA ALA A 31 14.81 7.27 22.11
C ALA A 31 14.65 6.08 21.14
N LEU A 32 15.72 5.30 20.93
CA LEU A 32 15.68 4.09 20.12
C LEU A 32 14.78 3.01 20.74
N ASN A 33 14.76 2.89 22.07
CA ASN A 33 13.87 1.97 22.78
C ASN A 33 12.39 2.31 22.59
N LEU A 34 12.04 3.60 22.54
CA LEU A 34 10.68 4.04 22.21
C LEU A 34 10.32 3.77 20.75
N LEU A 35 11.30 3.84 19.83
CA LEU A 35 11.07 3.68 18.39
C LEU A 35 10.93 2.21 17.99
N TYR A 36 11.85 1.35 18.44
CA TYR A 36 11.92 -0.05 18.01
C TYR A 36 11.28 -1.04 18.98
N GLY A 37 11.07 -0.63 20.24
CA GLY A 37 10.61 -1.51 21.31
C GLY A 37 11.75 -1.94 22.23
N ASP A 38 11.52 -2.98 23.03
CA ASP A 38 12.43 -3.42 24.08
C ASP A 38 13.80 -3.88 23.54
N PHE A 39 14.85 -3.12 23.89
CA PHE A 39 16.24 -3.38 23.50
C PHE A 39 16.75 -4.78 23.86
N SER A 40 16.15 -5.46 24.85
CA SER A 40 16.55 -6.81 25.26
C SER A 40 16.12 -7.89 24.26
N THR A 41 15.19 -7.58 23.37
CA THR A 41 14.63 -8.55 22.39
C THR A 41 14.70 -8.06 20.95
N VAL A 42 14.97 -6.77 20.74
CA VAL A 42 14.94 -6.11 19.43
C VAL A 42 16.29 -5.50 19.10
N SER A 43 16.71 -5.68 17.85
CA SER A 43 17.83 -4.96 17.23
C SER A 43 17.36 -4.36 15.91
N ALA A 44 17.93 -3.21 15.52
CA ALA A 44 17.65 -2.56 14.25
C ALA A 44 18.94 -2.37 13.44
N ALA A 45 18.87 -2.56 12.13
CA ALA A 45 19.99 -2.41 11.21
C ALA A 45 19.57 -1.59 9.99
N PHE A 46 20.49 -0.75 9.51
CA PHE A 46 20.33 0.03 8.29
C PHE A 46 21.63 0.02 7.48
N GLY A 47 21.53 -0.01 6.14
CA GLY A 47 22.67 -0.18 5.25
C GLY A 47 22.94 -1.65 4.92
N PHE A 48 24.20 -2.07 4.95
CA PHE A 48 24.63 -3.46 4.73
C PHE A 48 24.19 -4.07 3.39
N SER A 49 24.14 -3.26 2.33
CA SER A 49 23.80 -3.76 0.98
C SER A 49 24.75 -4.87 0.55
N VAL A 50 24.21 -6.06 0.26
CA VAL A 50 25.01 -7.22 -0.16
C VAL A 50 25.07 -7.32 -1.68
N THR A 51 26.28 -7.40 -2.23
CA THR A 51 26.54 -7.57 -3.65
C THR A 51 27.38 -8.83 -3.88
N PRO A 52 26.82 -9.90 -4.46
CA PRO A 52 27.59 -11.10 -4.78
C PRO A 52 28.58 -10.86 -5.91
N SER A 53 29.78 -11.42 -5.79
CA SER A 53 30.79 -11.36 -6.84
C SER A 53 30.48 -12.32 -7.99
N ALA A 54 30.55 -11.80 -9.22
CA ALA A 54 30.43 -12.61 -10.43
C ALA A 54 31.69 -13.44 -10.74
N SER A 55 32.83 -13.13 -10.12
CA SER A 55 34.14 -13.70 -10.46
C SER A 55 34.82 -14.46 -9.32
N ALA A 56 34.30 -14.39 -8.10
CA ALA A 56 34.87 -15.06 -6.92
C ALA A 56 33.79 -15.51 -5.94
N LEU A 57 34.12 -16.44 -5.05
CA LEU A 57 33.29 -16.82 -3.90
C LEU A 57 33.40 -15.76 -2.79
N THR A 58 32.97 -14.55 -3.09
CA THR A 58 32.93 -13.43 -2.14
C THR A 58 31.64 -12.65 -2.29
N ILE A 59 31.18 -12.07 -1.18
CA ILE A 59 30.13 -11.05 -1.19
C ILE A 59 30.73 -9.75 -0.65
N ALA A 60 30.45 -8.64 -1.33
CA ALA A 60 30.72 -7.31 -0.81
C ALA A 60 29.53 -6.85 0.03
N VAL A 61 29.79 -6.43 1.26
CA VAL A 61 28.80 -5.87 2.18
C VAL A 61 29.11 -4.39 2.35
N GLY A 62 28.15 -3.53 2.01
CA GLY A 62 28.29 -2.08 2.19
C GLY A 62 28.36 -1.68 3.66
N SER A 63 28.76 -0.43 3.92
CA SER A 63 28.72 0.16 5.26
C SER A 63 27.30 0.15 5.83
N GLY A 64 27.19 0.14 7.16
CA GLY A 64 25.91 0.14 7.83
C GLY A 64 26.02 0.53 9.29
N VAL A 65 24.86 0.62 9.94
CA VAL A 65 24.74 0.89 11.37
C VAL A 65 23.80 -0.12 12.01
N VAL A 66 24.14 -0.55 13.21
CA VAL A 66 23.33 -1.45 14.02
C VAL A 66 23.00 -0.76 15.33
N ALA A 67 21.72 -0.70 15.69
CA ALA A 67 21.27 -0.38 17.03
C ALA A 67 20.88 -1.69 17.73
N SER A 68 21.57 -2.03 18.82
CA SER A 68 21.31 -3.25 19.59
C SER A 68 21.56 -3.03 21.08
N SER A 69 21.16 -3.99 21.92
CA SER A 69 21.53 -4.01 23.33
C SER A 69 23.04 -3.89 23.53
N GLY A 70 23.46 -3.06 24.46
CA GLY A 70 24.84 -2.87 24.88
C GLY A 70 24.91 -2.13 26.21
N ALA A 71 26.06 -2.19 26.87
CA ALA A 71 26.29 -1.45 28.11
C ALA A 71 26.37 0.06 27.84
N ILE A 72 25.93 0.87 28.82
CA ILE A 72 26.18 2.32 28.80
C ILE A 72 27.68 2.58 28.74
N ASP A 73 28.46 1.91 29.59
CA ASP A 73 29.92 1.90 29.59
C ASP A 73 30.40 0.61 30.26
N GLU A 74 30.81 -0.38 29.46
CA GLU A 74 31.25 -1.69 29.98
C GLU A 74 32.48 -1.56 30.90
N THR A 75 33.37 -0.63 30.57
CA THR A 75 34.55 -0.27 31.37
C THR A 75 34.51 1.19 31.75
N ALA A 76 35.32 1.59 32.75
CA ALA A 76 35.45 2.98 33.14
C ALA A 76 35.81 3.86 31.93
N PHE A 77 35.28 5.08 31.88
CA PHE A 77 35.48 6.01 30.78
C PHE A 77 36.30 7.21 31.27
N GLY A 78 37.44 7.46 30.64
CA GLY A 78 38.52 8.28 31.21
C GLY A 78 39.33 7.49 32.25
N GLY A 79 40.66 7.59 32.23
CA GLY A 79 41.57 6.73 33.00
C GLY A 79 42.66 7.45 33.80
N ASN A 80 43.20 6.74 34.80
CA ASN A 80 44.41 7.03 35.59
C ASN A 80 44.44 8.38 36.35
N GLY A 81 43.47 8.58 37.24
CA GLY A 81 43.42 9.71 38.20
C GLY A 81 42.22 10.65 38.04
N GLY A 82 41.45 10.49 36.96
CA GLY A 82 40.17 11.15 36.67
C GLY A 82 39.21 10.21 35.93
N GLY A 83 38.07 10.73 35.47
CA GLY A 83 37.09 9.98 34.67
C GLY A 83 35.79 9.60 35.40
N ILE A 84 35.04 8.67 34.80
CA ILE A 84 33.76 8.16 35.31
C ILE A 84 33.77 6.63 35.36
N SER A 85 33.18 6.06 36.42
CA SER A 85 33.13 4.60 36.61
C SER A 85 32.30 3.91 35.53
N ALA A 86 32.57 2.62 35.28
CA ALA A 86 31.75 1.78 34.41
C ALA A 86 30.27 1.83 34.83
N ASP A 87 29.39 1.71 33.85
CA ASP A 87 27.95 1.53 34.02
C ASP A 87 27.49 0.43 33.06
N THR A 88 27.37 -0.79 33.58
CA THR A 88 27.04 -1.98 32.80
C THR A 88 25.54 -2.14 32.56
N SER A 89 24.73 -1.12 32.89
CA SER A 89 23.30 -1.11 32.59
C SER A 89 23.09 -1.20 31.07
N ALA A 90 22.23 -2.12 30.65
CA ALA A 90 21.95 -2.34 29.24
C ALA A 90 20.99 -1.29 28.67
N GLN A 91 21.20 -0.91 27.42
CA GLN A 91 20.34 -0.04 26.63
C GLN A 91 20.63 -0.25 25.13
N PHE A 92 19.90 0.44 24.25
CA PHE A 92 20.34 0.55 22.86
C PHE A 92 21.66 1.33 22.74
N VAL A 93 22.61 0.77 22.00
CA VAL A 93 23.85 1.40 21.56
C VAL A 93 23.92 1.32 20.05
N VAL A 94 24.43 2.38 19.41
CA VAL A 94 24.61 2.45 17.95
C VAL A 94 26.04 2.09 17.60
N TYR A 95 26.20 1.05 16.81
CA TYR A 95 27.48 0.51 16.34
C TYR A 95 27.64 0.76 14.85
N GLY A 96 28.74 1.41 14.46
CA GLY A 96 29.08 1.64 13.06
C GLY A 96 29.82 0.44 12.44
N CYS A 97 29.55 0.15 11.17
CA CYS A 97 30.31 -0.83 10.39
C CYS A 97 30.73 -0.23 9.06
N ALA A 98 32.02 -0.29 8.74
CA ALA A 98 32.54 0.18 7.46
C ALA A 98 32.13 -0.72 6.27
N GLY A 99 31.57 -1.90 6.54
CA GLY A 99 31.35 -2.94 5.54
C GLY A 99 32.60 -3.77 5.32
N GLY A 100 32.61 -4.58 4.26
CA GLY A 100 33.76 -5.43 3.94
C GLY A 100 33.47 -6.46 2.86
N SER A 101 34.50 -7.26 2.55
CA SER A 101 34.37 -8.43 1.67
C SER A 101 34.38 -9.69 2.51
N ILE A 102 33.38 -10.54 2.35
CA ILE A 102 33.23 -11.80 3.07
C ILE A 102 33.47 -12.95 2.10
N THR A 103 34.40 -13.83 2.44
CA THR A 103 34.67 -15.05 1.69
C THR A 103 33.61 -16.10 1.96
N LEU A 104 33.18 -16.78 0.90
CA LEU A 104 32.17 -17.83 0.94
C LEU A 104 32.79 -19.19 0.64
N THR A 105 32.16 -20.24 1.17
CA THR A 105 32.43 -21.64 0.82
C THR A 105 31.29 -22.19 -0.03
N ALA A 106 31.62 -22.95 -1.08
CA ALA A 106 30.61 -23.59 -1.92
C ALA A 106 29.74 -24.55 -1.11
N GLY A 107 28.43 -24.58 -1.39
CA GLY A 107 27.47 -25.43 -0.68
C GLY A 107 27.13 -24.99 0.74
N GLN A 108 27.69 -23.88 1.25
CA GLN A 108 27.41 -23.43 2.61
C GLN A 108 26.03 -22.76 2.71
N THR A 109 25.41 -22.93 3.87
CA THR A 109 24.34 -22.06 4.36
C THR A 109 24.79 -21.52 5.71
N ALA A 110 24.92 -20.20 5.82
CA ALA A 110 25.43 -19.53 7.01
C ALA A 110 24.69 -18.21 7.23
N THR A 111 24.79 -17.68 8.44
CA THR A 111 24.23 -16.36 8.78
C THR A 111 25.35 -15.34 8.86
N LEU A 112 25.14 -14.19 8.23
CA LEU A 112 25.98 -13.02 8.36
C LEU A 112 25.54 -12.25 9.61
N TYR A 113 26.42 -12.18 10.59
CA TYR A 113 26.21 -11.48 11.85
C TYR A 113 27.00 -10.17 11.88
N ALA A 114 26.42 -9.17 12.53
CA ALA A 114 27.15 -8.02 13.07
C ALA A 114 27.49 -8.29 14.54
N VAL A 115 28.78 -8.42 14.85
CA VAL A 115 29.30 -8.58 16.20
C VAL A 115 29.64 -7.20 16.74
N CYS A 116 28.80 -6.71 17.64
CA CYS A 116 28.82 -5.34 18.15
C CYS A 116 29.62 -5.27 19.44
N SER A 117 30.58 -4.35 19.51
CA SER A 117 31.41 -4.12 20.70
C SER A 117 31.89 -2.67 20.76
N GLU A 118 32.36 -2.27 21.94
CA GLU A 118 33.09 -1.02 22.12
C GLU A 118 34.54 -1.32 22.46
N ALA A 119 35.44 -0.52 21.91
CA ALA A 119 36.86 -0.60 22.21
C ALA A 119 37.45 0.79 22.35
N ASP A 120 38.38 0.91 23.29
CA ASP A 120 39.26 2.07 23.41
C ASP A 120 40.34 1.99 22.33
N THR A 121 40.57 3.10 21.64
CA THR A 121 41.41 3.20 20.44
C THR A 121 42.21 4.50 20.45
N ASP A 122 43.08 4.66 19.43
CA ASP A 122 43.90 5.85 19.22
C ASP A 122 44.87 6.18 20.37
N GLU A 123 45.53 5.15 20.89
CA GLU A 123 46.56 5.25 21.94
C GLU A 123 47.58 6.36 21.66
N THR A 124 47.60 7.39 22.52
CA THR A 124 48.43 8.59 22.37
C THR A 124 49.08 8.98 23.69
N VAL A 125 50.34 9.42 23.66
CA VAL A 125 51.00 10.00 24.85
C VAL A 125 50.50 11.43 25.04
N LEU A 126 49.68 11.65 26.06
CA LEU A 126 49.09 12.95 26.35
C LEU A 126 49.99 13.79 27.28
N PRO A 127 50.03 15.12 27.10
CA PRO A 127 50.66 16.03 28.06
C PRO A 127 49.78 16.21 29.31
N PHE A 128 50.36 16.10 30.50
CA PHE A 128 49.70 16.32 31.79
C PHE A 128 50.27 17.54 32.53
N TYR A 129 49.41 18.21 33.30
CA TYR A 129 49.80 19.32 34.16
C TYR A 129 50.56 18.82 35.40
N ASN A 130 51.72 19.42 35.69
CA ASN A 130 52.49 19.14 36.89
C ASN A 130 52.11 20.12 38.01
N ALA A 131 51.36 19.66 39.02
CA ALA A 131 50.95 20.50 40.14
C ALA A 131 52.14 20.93 41.02
N ASP A 132 53.18 20.11 41.14
CA ASP A 132 54.37 20.40 41.96
C ASP A 132 55.35 21.35 41.25
N ASN A 133 55.33 21.37 39.91
CA ASN A 133 56.12 22.30 39.10
C ASN A 133 55.35 22.73 37.83
N PRO A 134 54.51 23.78 37.91
CA PRO A 134 53.64 24.20 36.81
C PRO A 134 54.36 24.63 35.53
N SER A 135 55.67 24.91 35.61
CA SER A 135 56.51 25.25 34.45
C SER A 135 56.93 24.03 33.63
N GLN A 136 56.67 22.81 34.11
CA GLN A 136 57.01 21.55 33.44
C GLN A 136 55.75 20.79 33.05
N THR A 137 55.70 20.33 31.80
CA THR A 137 54.67 19.40 31.32
C THR A 137 55.12 17.97 31.60
N GLN A 138 54.20 17.12 32.07
CA GLN A 138 54.45 15.68 32.21
C GLN A 138 54.05 14.94 30.92
N ALA A 139 54.83 13.95 30.51
CA ALA A 139 54.47 13.06 29.40
C ALA A 139 53.74 11.82 29.95
N GLY A 140 52.43 11.73 29.73
CA GLY A 140 51.57 10.69 30.30
C GLY A 140 51.38 10.79 31.82
N PRO A 141 50.53 9.94 32.40
CA PRO A 141 50.29 9.90 33.84
C PRO A 141 51.58 9.73 34.64
N GLY A 142 51.81 10.61 35.61
CA GLY A 142 53.00 10.55 36.48
C GLY A 142 54.33 10.76 35.74
N ASN A 143 54.31 11.36 34.54
CA ASN A 143 55.49 11.54 33.67
C ASN A 143 56.14 10.20 33.21
N ALA A 144 55.36 9.11 33.13
CA ALA A 144 55.85 7.78 32.78
C ALA A 144 55.99 7.51 31.27
N GLY A 145 55.53 8.43 30.41
CA GLY A 145 55.56 8.29 28.96
C GLY A 145 54.59 7.25 28.39
N THR A 146 53.67 6.72 29.20
CA THR A 146 52.67 5.73 28.78
C THR A 146 51.57 6.40 27.94
N SER A 147 51.20 5.77 26.84
CA SER A 147 50.03 6.18 26.05
C SER A 147 48.72 5.92 26.80
N LEU A 148 47.70 6.68 26.44
CA LEU A 148 46.33 6.46 26.85
C LEU A 148 45.43 6.48 25.62
N PRO A 149 44.31 5.73 25.64
CA PRO A 149 43.32 5.82 24.58
C PRO A 149 42.64 7.19 24.62
N VAL A 150 42.35 7.75 23.45
CA VAL A 150 41.68 9.07 23.32
C VAL A 150 40.30 8.96 22.68
N THR A 151 39.94 7.78 22.18
CA THR A 151 38.67 7.54 21.50
C THR A 151 38.07 6.20 21.96
N ARG A 152 36.80 6.21 22.38
CA ARG A 152 36.00 4.98 22.54
C ARG A 152 35.12 4.79 21.32
N LEU A 153 35.38 3.73 20.56
CA LEU A 153 34.70 3.44 19.30
C LEU A 153 33.65 2.34 19.50
N ALA A 154 32.39 2.65 19.20
CA ALA A 154 31.32 1.67 19.08
C ALA A 154 31.23 1.13 17.65
N GLN A 155 31.64 -0.13 17.46
CA GLN A 155 31.75 -0.73 16.14
C GLN A 155 31.08 -2.11 16.05
N ALA A 156 30.69 -2.45 14.83
CA ALA A 156 30.22 -3.78 14.46
C ALA A 156 31.16 -4.42 13.45
N GLU A 157 31.60 -5.65 13.74
CA GLU A 157 32.39 -6.48 12.84
C GLU A 157 31.49 -7.51 12.14
N LEU A 158 31.74 -7.75 10.85
CA LEU A 158 30.97 -8.71 10.07
C LEU A 158 31.58 -10.11 10.18
N VAL A 159 30.79 -11.05 10.68
CA VAL A 159 31.19 -12.46 10.82
C VAL A 159 30.19 -13.36 10.13
N LEU A 160 30.66 -14.24 9.25
CA LEU A 160 29.83 -15.26 8.62
C LEU A 160 30.04 -16.61 9.31
N ALA A 161 28.98 -17.16 9.89
CA ALA A 161 29.06 -18.41 10.64
C ALA A 161 27.77 -19.23 10.53
N ALA A 162 27.89 -20.56 10.65
CA ALA A 162 26.73 -21.46 10.69
C ALA A 162 25.92 -21.29 11.98
N GLU A 163 26.64 -21.09 13.09
CA GLU A 163 26.07 -20.82 14.41
C GLU A 163 26.42 -19.40 14.85
N ALA A 164 25.60 -18.83 15.74
CA ALA A 164 25.86 -17.49 16.27
C ALA A 164 27.22 -17.45 17.00
N PRO A 165 28.07 -16.43 16.76
CA PRO A 165 29.28 -16.21 17.56
C PRO A 165 28.96 -15.98 19.04
N ALA A 166 29.98 -15.92 19.89
CA ALA A 166 29.80 -15.52 21.29
C ALA A 166 29.65 -14.00 21.41
N SER A 167 28.64 -13.53 22.15
CA SER A 167 28.43 -12.09 22.36
C SER A 167 29.62 -11.46 23.09
N PRO A 168 30.18 -10.35 22.59
CA PRO A 168 31.18 -9.58 23.32
C PRO A 168 30.64 -9.06 24.66
N SER A 169 31.52 -8.85 25.65
CA SER A 169 31.15 -8.21 26.92
C SER A 169 30.63 -6.80 26.65
N GLY A 170 29.50 -6.42 27.26
CA GLY A 170 28.86 -5.13 27.03
C GLY A 170 28.35 -4.89 25.60
N GLY A 171 28.36 -5.92 24.75
CA GLY A 171 27.97 -5.85 23.34
C GLY A 171 26.83 -6.80 22.98
N ALA A 172 26.64 -7.01 21.68
CA ALA A 172 25.59 -7.86 21.16
C ALA A 172 25.97 -8.50 19.82
N ILE A 173 25.17 -9.48 19.41
CA ILE A 173 25.25 -10.09 18.09
C ILE A 173 23.91 -9.91 17.40
N VAL A 174 23.95 -9.36 16.19
CA VAL A 174 22.76 -9.09 15.40
C VAL A 174 22.81 -9.89 14.10
N PRO A 175 21.86 -10.81 13.86
CA PRO A 175 21.77 -11.53 12.59
C PRO A 175 21.25 -10.58 11.49
N LEU A 176 22.00 -10.43 10.42
CA LEU A 176 21.65 -9.56 9.30
C LEU A 176 21.04 -10.35 8.14
N TYR A 177 21.76 -11.32 7.59
CA TYR A 177 21.33 -12.07 6.41
C TYR A 177 21.56 -13.57 6.57
N THR A 178 20.66 -14.38 6.05
CA THR A 178 21.00 -15.77 5.69
C THR A 178 21.62 -15.77 4.30
N VAL A 179 22.77 -16.41 4.16
CA VAL A 179 23.51 -16.56 2.90
C VAL A 179 23.54 -18.03 2.53
N THR A 180 22.99 -18.37 1.36
CA THR A 180 23.01 -19.72 0.80
C THR A 180 23.80 -19.74 -0.49
N VAL A 181 24.81 -20.62 -0.55
CA VAL A 181 25.71 -20.76 -1.70
C VAL A 181 25.46 -22.11 -2.35
N PRO A 182 25.20 -22.18 -3.66
CA PRO A 182 25.01 -23.45 -4.36
C PRO A 182 26.21 -24.40 -4.20
N ALA A 183 25.93 -25.71 -4.13
CA ALA A 183 26.97 -26.72 -4.12
C ALA A 183 27.79 -26.67 -5.42
N GLY A 184 29.11 -26.81 -5.32
CA GLY A 184 30.02 -26.77 -6.47
C GLY A 184 30.20 -25.38 -7.11
N ALA A 185 29.67 -24.30 -6.52
CA ALA A 185 29.86 -22.96 -7.02
C ALA A 185 31.35 -22.54 -6.99
N THR A 186 31.81 -21.87 -8.05
CA THR A 186 33.15 -21.25 -8.13
C THR A 186 33.08 -19.72 -8.03
N THR A 187 31.88 -19.14 -8.08
CA THR A 187 31.60 -17.71 -7.91
C THR A 187 30.33 -17.52 -7.09
N ALA A 188 30.11 -16.30 -6.58
CA ALA A 188 28.93 -15.98 -5.78
C ALA A 188 27.71 -15.56 -6.62
N ALA A 189 27.77 -15.62 -7.95
CA ALA A 189 26.67 -15.18 -8.84
C ALA A 189 25.33 -15.91 -8.58
N GLY A 190 25.39 -17.17 -8.14
CA GLY A 190 24.22 -17.97 -7.76
C GLY A 190 23.90 -17.97 -6.26
N ALA A 191 24.65 -17.21 -5.44
CA ALA A 191 24.39 -17.13 -4.01
C ALA A 191 23.13 -16.29 -3.76
N THR A 192 22.30 -16.72 -2.81
CA THR A 192 21.10 -16.00 -2.40
C THR A 192 21.29 -15.44 -1.00
N THR A 193 20.80 -14.22 -0.79
CA THR A 193 20.80 -13.56 0.53
C THR A 193 19.40 -13.17 0.92
N LYS A 194 19.00 -13.54 2.14
CA LYS A 194 17.69 -13.18 2.71
C LYS A 194 17.90 -12.30 3.93
N ALA A 195 17.39 -11.08 3.91
CA ALA A 195 17.40 -10.18 5.06
C ALA A 195 16.61 -10.80 6.23
N LEU A 196 17.15 -10.66 7.44
CA LEU A 196 16.56 -11.13 8.68
C LEU A 196 15.86 -9.97 9.41
N THR A 197 15.42 -10.20 10.65
CA THR A 197 14.47 -9.34 11.37
C THR A 197 15.01 -7.97 11.78
N ALA A 198 16.33 -7.77 11.73
CA ALA A 198 16.93 -6.50 12.11
C ALA A 198 16.60 -5.34 11.13
N PHE A 199 16.16 -5.63 9.92
CA PHE A 199 15.87 -4.59 8.91
C PHE A 199 14.42 -4.12 8.99
N TYR A 200 14.24 -2.87 9.41
CA TYR A 200 12.93 -2.22 9.45
C TYR A 200 12.66 -1.43 8.18
N PRO A 201 11.40 -1.40 7.69
CA PRO A 201 11.02 -0.48 6.62
C PRO A 201 11.27 0.97 7.03
N THR A 202 11.93 1.71 6.14
CA THR A 202 12.09 3.17 6.29
C THR A 202 10.73 3.87 6.19
N VAL A 203 10.65 5.11 6.69
CA VAL A 203 9.41 5.92 6.61
C VAL A 203 8.82 5.96 5.19
N PRO A 204 9.60 6.16 4.11
CA PRO A 204 9.07 6.07 2.75
C PRO A 204 8.57 4.67 2.34
N GLN A 205 9.18 3.60 2.85
CA GLN A 205 8.75 2.23 2.55
C GLN A 205 7.44 1.87 3.27
N LEU A 206 7.18 2.47 4.44
CA LEU A 206 5.92 2.34 5.17
C LEU A 206 4.72 2.99 4.45
N GLU A 207 4.97 3.75 3.39
CA GLU A 207 3.90 4.40 2.64
C GLU A 207 3.23 3.46 1.63
N ARG A 208 3.88 2.36 1.25
CA ARG A 208 3.38 1.41 0.25
C ARG A 208 2.10 0.73 0.74
N GLY A 209 1.08 0.70 -0.11
CA GLY A 209 -0.23 0.08 0.15
C GLY A 209 -1.16 0.93 1.02
N ARG A 210 -0.77 2.15 1.42
CA ARG A 210 -1.61 3.02 2.23
C ARG A 210 -2.71 3.64 1.37
N TYR A 211 -3.96 3.53 1.83
CA TYR A 211 -5.10 4.23 1.22
C TYR A 211 -4.90 5.76 1.29
N LEU A 212 -5.04 6.42 0.15
CA LEU A 212 -4.81 7.86 -0.01
C LEU A 212 -6.12 8.65 -0.12
N GLY A 213 -7.16 8.07 -0.72
CA GLY A 213 -8.45 8.75 -0.89
C GLY A 213 -9.33 8.10 -1.97
N THR A 214 -10.53 8.67 -2.14
CA THR A 214 -11.50 8.27 -3.18
C THR A 214 -11.83 9.46 -4.07
N GLN A 215 -11.82 9.24 -5.38
CA GLN A 215 -12.38 10.14 -6.39
C GLN A 215 -13.61 9.47 -7.02
N LYS A 216 -14.80 10.09 -6.89
CA LYS A 216 -16.06 9.56 -7.41
C LYS A 216 -16.61 10.48 -8.51
N PHE A 217 -16.95 9.89 -9.65
CA PHE A 217 -17.50 10.57 -10.82
C PHE A 217 -18.95 10.11 -11.04
N THR A 218 -19.89 11.03 -10.87
CA THR A 218 -21.32 10.90 -11.24
C THR A 218 -21.69 11.82 -12.42
N SER A 219 -20.71 12.55 -12.94
CA SER A 219 -20.76 13.33 -14.16
C SER A 219 -19.40 13.22 -14.86
N SER A 220 -19.37 13.39 -16.18
CA SER A 220 -18.14 13.29 -16.97
C SER A 220 -17.12 14.33 -16.49
N GLY A 221 -15.85 13.96 -16.52
CA GLY A 221 -14.77 14.77 -15.95
C GLY A 221 -13.39 14.20 -16.25
N ILE A 222 -12.42 14.58 -15.42
CA ILE A 222 -11.03 14.17 -15.57
C ILE A 222 -10.57 13.59 -14.24
N TYR A 223 -10.02 12.37 -14.27
CA TYR A 223 -9.32 11.76 -13.15
C TYR A 223 -7.85 12.15 -13.20
N THR A 224 -7.38 12.79 -12.13
CA THR A 224 -5.96 13.13 -11.93
C THR A 224 -5.46 12.37 -10.71
N PRO A 225 -4.51 11.42 -10.87
CA PRO A 225 -3.96 10.69 -9.74
C PRO A 225 -3.39 11.63 -8.67
N SER A 226 -3.68 11.38 -7.39
CA SER A 226 -3.07 12.15 -6.30
C SER A 226 -1.55 11.98 -6.30
N ASN A 227 -0.85 13.01 -5.83
CA ASN A 227 0.58 12.90 -5.59
C ASN A 227 0.86 11.70 -4.66
N ARG A 228 1.80 10.83 -5.08
CA ARG A 228 2.20 9.59 -4.40
C ARG A 228 1.27 8.39 -4.61
N ALA A 229 0.18 8.50 -5.38
CA ALA A 229 -0.55 7.32 -5.82
C ALA A 229 0.34 6.43 -6.71
N ARG A 230 0.26 5.12 -6.50
CA ARG A 230 0.94 4.10 -7.32
C ARG A 230 -0.06 3.08 -7.87
N MET A 231 -1.13 2.84 -7.14
CA MET A 231 -2.17 1.89 -7.50
C MET A 231 -3.54 2.50 -7.20
N ALA A 232 -4.54 2.16 -8.01
CA ALA A 232 -5.93 2.53 -7.75
C ALA A 232 -6.86 1.33 -7.93
N ARG A 233 -7.87 1.20 -7.06
CA ARG A 233 -8.99 0.28 -7.25
C ARG A 233 -10.12 1.04 -7.93
N VAL A 234 -10.45 0.62 -9.15
CA VAL A 234 -11.50 1.23 -9.96
C VAL A 234 -12.74 0.35 -9.90
N ARG A 235 -13.89 0.96 -9.61
CA ARG A 235 -15.23 0.35 -9.64
C ARG A 235 -16.13 1.19 -10.53
N MET A 236 -16.69 0.60 -11.58
CA MET A 236 -17.51 1.36 -12.53
C MET A 236 -18.63 0.56 -13.17
N CYS A 237 -19.67 1.28 -13.60
CA CYS A 237 -20.77 0.74 -14.41
C CYS A 237 -21.29 1.74 -15.45
N GLY A 238 -21.91 1.21 -16.51
CA GLY A 238 -22.63 1.98 -17.52
C GLY A 238 -23.98 2.49 -17.02
N ALA A 239 -24.77 3.14 -17.88
CA ALA A 239 -26.15 3.50 -17.55
C ALA A 239 -27.12 2.34 -17.80
N GLY A 240 -28.14 2.16 -16.95
CA GLY A 240 -29.18 1.18 -17.19
C GLY A 240 -30.12 1.60 -18.31
N GLY A 241 -30.77 0.63 -18.96
CA GLY A 241 -31.77 0.86 -19.99
C GLY A 241 -33.09 1.39 -19.42
N PRO A 242 -33.82 2.25 -20.16
CA PRO A 242 -35.19 2.60 -19.80
C PRO A 242 -36.14 1.39 -20.00
N GLY A 243 -37.30 1.43 -19.35
CA GLY A 243 -38.36 0.49 -19.65
C GLY A 243 -39.02 0.74 -21.01
N GLY A 244 -39.61 -0.29 -21.57
CA GLY A 244 -40.36 -0.22 -22.82
C GLY A 244 -41.70 0.49 -22.65
N TYR A 245 -42.13 1.16 -23.71
CA TYR A 245 -43.41 1.86 -23.79
C TYR A 245 -44.57 0.88 -24.00
N ALA A 246 -45.70 1.09 -23.32
CA ALA A 246 -46.96 0.41 -23.60
C ALA A 246 -47.87 1.26 -24.49
N GLN A 247 -48.24 0.72 -25.65
CA GLN A 247 -49.16 1.36 -26.60
C GLN A 247 -50.53 1.68 -25.99
N ALA A 248 -51.17 2.76 -26.45
CA ALA A 248 -52.57 3.06 -26.15
C ALA A 248 -53.53 2.02 -26.75
N ASN A 249 -54.58 1.66 -26.01
CA ASN A 249 -55.51 0.57 -26.34
C ASN A 249 -56.97 1.01 -26.34
N ASP A 250 -57.84 0.27 -27.02
CA ASP A 250 -59.29 0.37 -26.81
C ASP A 250 -59.76 -0.55 -25.67
N SER A 251 -61.08 -0.74 -25.51
CA SER A 251 -61.65 -1.56 -24.44
C SER A 251 -61.33 -3.06 -24.54
N ASP A 252 -60.93 -3.52 -25.72
CA ASP A 252 -60.74 -4.94 -26.02
C ASP A 252 -59.27 -5.29 -26.20
N HIS A 253 -58.35 -4.35 -25.94
CA HIS A 253 -56.91 -4.55 -26.08
C HIS A 253 -56.13 -4.12 -24.83
N ASN A 254 -54.95 -4.68 -24.66
CA ASN A 254 -53.97 -4.29 -23.66
C ASN A 254 -52.53 -4.36 -24.20
N SER A 255 -51.62 -3.69 -23.51
CA SER A 255 -50.20 -3.62 -23.89
C SER A 255 -49.30 -3.55 -22.66
N ALA A 256 -48.17 -4.25 -22.73
CA ALA A 256 -47.15 -4.32 -21.68
C ALA A 256 -45.76 -4.05 -22.30
N GLY A 257 -45.07 -3.01 -21.82
CA GLY A 257 -43.68 -2.77 -22.17
C GLY A 257 -42.73 -3.69 -21.38
N GLY A 258 -41.60 -4.05 -21.99
CA GLY A 258 -40.53 -4.79 -21.31
C GLY A 258 -39.77 -3.93 -20.30
N SER A 259 -38.92 -4.54 -19.47
CA SER A 259 -37.98 -3.80 -18.63
C SER A 259 -36.68 -3.52 -19.37
N GLY A 260 -36.00 -2.45 -18.95
CA GLY A 260 -34.67 -2.12 -19.45
C GLY A 260 -33.61 -3.08 -18.92
N GLY A 261 -32.57 -3.34 -19.73
CA GLY A 261 -31.39 -4.10 -19.32
C GLY A 261 -30.54 -3.32 -18.32
N ALA A 262 -29.85 -4.02 -17.42
CA ALA A 262 -28.89 -3.39 -16.52
C ALA A 262 -27.59 -3.08 -17.28
N ALA A 263 -26.74 -2.22 -16.73
CA ALA A 263 -25.47 -1.87 -17.32
C ALA A 263 -24.38 -2.94 -17.09
N GLY A 264 -23.34 -2.90 -17.91
CA GLY A 264 -22.11 -3.66 -17.65
C GLY A 264 -21.35 -3.09 -16.45
N GLU A 265 -20.66 -3.95 -15.71
CA GLU A 265 -19.96 -3.60 -14.45
C GLU A 265 -18.60 -4.26 -14.34
N ILE A 266 -17.62 -3.53 -13.82
CA ILE A 266 -16.26 -4.04 -13.63
C ILE A 266 -15.59 -3.42 -12.41
N GLU A 267 -14.74 -4.23 -11.78
CA GLU A 267 -13.82 -3.79 -10.75
C GLU A 267 -12.42 -4.34 -11.02
N PHE A 268 -11.40 -3.49 -10.91
CA PHE A 268 -10.02 -3.87 -11.18
C PHE A 268 -9.01 -2.98 -10.46
N TRP A 269 -7.78 -3.48 -10.33
CA TRP A 269 -6.60 -2.74 -9.90
C TRP A 269 -5.91 -2.10 -11.10
N PHE A 270 -5.60 -0.81 -11.00
CA PHE A 270 -5.07 0.04 -12.05
C PHE A 270 -3.74 0.68 -11.62
N ASP A 271 -2.73 0.63 -12.48
CA ASP A 271 -1.45 1.29 -12.27
C ASP A 271 -1.57 2.79 -12.57
N VAL A 272 -1.26 3.62 -11.58
CA VAL A 272 -1.25 5.08 -11.67
C VAL A 272 0.10 5.67 -11.30
N SER A 273 1.14 4.84 -11.24
CA SER A 273 2.47 5.22 -10.80
C SER A 273 3.16 6.26 -11.68
N ASP A 274 2.76 6.34 -12.96
CA ASP A 274 3.22 7.33 -13.91
C ASP A 274 2.47 8.68 -13.82
N GLY A 275 1.45 8.78 -12.97
CA GLY A 275 0.66 9.98 -12.77
C GLY A 275 -0.20 10.37 -13.98
N ALA A 276 -0.43 9.46 -14.93
CA ALA A 276 -1.18 9.78 -16.14
C ALA A 276 -2.65 10.08 -15.86
N ILE A 277 -3.11 11.22 -16.40
CA ILE A 277 -4.50 11.68 -16.32
C ILE A 277 -5.39 10.82 -17.22
N GLN A 278 -6.62 10.52 -16.75
CA GLN A 278 -7.63 9.78 -17.53
C GLN A 278 -8.90 10.62 -17.70
N SER A 279 -9.45 10.66 -18.91
CA SER A 279 -10.79 11.22 -19.14
C SER A 279 -11.86 10.27 -18.62
N ILE A 280 -12.86 10.77 -17.91
CA ILE A 280 -14.01 9.99 -17.44
C ILE A 280 -15.25 10.42 -18.21
N THR A 281 -15.93 9.49 -18.87
CA THR A 281 -17.26 9.73 -19.44
C THR A 281 -18.29 8.95 -18.64
N ILE A 282 -19.31 9.62 -18.13
CA ILE A 282 -20.42 8.95 -17.43
C ILE A 282 -21.57 8.75 -18.42
N GLY A 283 -22.01 7.51 -18.57
CA GLY A 283 -23.17 7.16 -19.38
C GLY A 283 -24.46 7.74 -18.78
N ALA A 284 -25.29 8.33 -19.64
CA ALA A 284 -26.65 8.75 -19.29
C ALA A 284 -27.67 7.69 -19.73
N SER A 285 -28.79 7.59 -19.02
CA SER A 285 -29.90 6.75 -19.44
C SER A 285 -30.54 7.27 -20.72
N ALA A 286 -30.98 6.37 -21.59
CA ALA A 286 -31.87 6.73 -22.68
C ALA A 286 -33.30 6.95 -22.17
N GLU A 287 -34.10 7.69 -22.95
CA GLU A 287 -35.53 7.86 -22.70
C GLU A 287 -36.33 6.69 -23.29
N SER A 288 -37.45 6.34 -22.64
CA SER A 288 -38.42 5.39 -23.20
C SER A 288 -39.07 5.97 -24.45
N THR A 289 -39.18 5.18 -25.52
CA THR A 289 -39.75 5.64 -26.80
C THR A 289 -41.03 4.92 -27.15
N ASN A 290 -41.95 5.66 -27.78
CA ASN A 290 -43.21 5.12 -28.29
C ASN A 290 -43.06 4.40 -29.64
N THR A 291 -41.89 3.82 -29.91
CA THR A 291 -41.58 3.12 -31.16
C THR A 291 -41.06 1.72 -30.87
N ASN A 292 -41.06 0.84 -31.86
CA ASN A 292 -40.45 -0.49 -31.73
C ASN A 292 -38.90 -0.47 -31.80
N THR A 293 -38.28 0.70 -31.61
CA THR A 293 -36.82 0.84 -31.56
C THR A 293 -36.39 0.76 -30.12
N GLN A 294 -35.49 -0.17 -29.79
CA GLN A 294 -34.91 -0.22 -28.45
C GLN A 294 -33.66 0.65 -28.40
N ASN A 295 -33.74 1.80 -27.73
CA ASN A 295 -32.58 2.66 -27.56
C ASN A 295 -31.59 2.09 -26.55
N LYS A 296 -30.30 2.23 -26.84
CA LYS A 296 -29.24 1.87 -25.91
C LYS A 296 -28.86 3.07 -25.04
N SER A 297 -28.80 2.87 -23.73
CA SER A 297 -28.28 3.87 -22.79
C SER A 297 -26.77 4.09 -22.98
N GLY A 298 -26.30 5.25 -22.56
CA GLY A 298 -24.91 5.67 -22.72
C GLY A 298 -23.91 4.77 -21.98
N SER A 299 -22.75 4.55 -22.60
CA SER A 299 -21.61 3.86 -21.98
C SER A 299 -20.85 4.77 -21.03
N THR A 300 -20.30 4.19 -19.96
CA THR A 300 -19.34 4.84 -19.06
C THR A 300 -17.91 4.42 -19.43
N TRP A 301 -17.00 5.39 -19.52
CA TRP A 301 -15.62 5.18 -19.95
C TRP A 301 -14.60 5.66 -18.92
N LEU A 302 -13.56 4.86 -18.70
CA LEU A 302 -12.28 5.27 -18.13
C LEU A 302 -11.26 5.39 -19.27
N GLY A 303 -10.98 6.61 -19.71
CA GLY A 303 -10.09 6.90 -20.82
C GLY A 303 -10.50 6.14 -22.09
N SER A 304 -9.50 5.62 -22.79
CA SER A 304 -9.64 4.64 -23.87
C SER A 304 -9.38 3.21 -23.38
N ILE A 305 -9.49 2.96 -22.08
CA ILE A 305 -9.00 1.75 -21.41
C ILE A 305 -10.14 0.76 -21.19
N VAL A 306 -11.22 1.21 -20.54
CA VAL A 306 -12.37 0.38 -20.17
C VAL A 306 -13.67 1.07 -20.50
N GLU A 307 -14.58 0.33 -21.12
CA GLU A 307 -15.97 0.71 -21.36
C GLU A 307 -16.91 -0.22 -20.60
N CYS A 308 -17.78 0.37 -19.79
CA CYS A 308 -18.98 -0.27 -19.31
C CYS A 308 -20.16 0.21 -20.14
N GLN A 309 -20.69 -0.65 -21.02
CA GLN A 309 -21.79 -0.29 -21.90
C GLN A 309 -23.08 -0.13 -21.13
N GLY A 310 -23.91 0.79 -21.60
CA GLY A 310 -25.27 0.94 -21.08
C GLY A 310 -26.18 -0.21 -21.51
N GLY A 311 -27.23 -0.43 -20.71
CA GLY A 311 -28.29 -1.38 -21.02
C GLY A 311 -29.22 -0.88 -22.13
N VAL A 312 -29.93 -1.80 -22.75
CA VAL A 312 -30.89 -1.53 -23.82
C VAL A 312 -32.28 -1.28 -23.25
N GLU A 313 -33.08 -0.46 -23.93
CA GLU A 313 -34.48 -0.20 -23.63
C GLU A 313 -35.33 -1.48 -23.67
N GLY A 314 -36.31 -1.57 -22.77
CA GLY A 314 -37.33 -2.62 -22.78
C GLY A 314 -38.10 -2.70 -24.09
N SER A 315 -38.52 -3.90 -24.49
CA SER A 315 -39.29 -4.05 -25.73
C SER A 315 -40.59 -3.23 -25.73
N TYR A 316 -40.96 -2.72 -26.91
CA TYR A 316 -42.21 -2.01 -27.11
C TYR A 316 -43.40 -2.95 -26.91
N GLY A 317 -44.35 -2.52 -26.08
CA GLY A 317 -45.60 -3.25 -25.85
C GLY A 317 -46.57 -3.02 -26.99
N PHE A 318 -46.86 -4.04 -27.78
CA PHE A 318 -47.88 -3.98 -28.81
C PHE A 318 -49.29 -4.09 -28.22
N SER A 319 -50.22 -3.32 -28.81
CA SER A 319 -51.65 -3.48 -28.54
C SER A 319 -52.09 -4.89 -28.94
N THR A 320 -52.58 -5.65 -27.96
CA THR A 320 -52.92 -7.07 -28.09
C THR A 320 -54.36 -7.27 -27.62
N SER A 321 -55.16 -8.06 -28.34
CA SER A 321 -56.53 -8.38 -27.91
C SER A 321 -56.54 -9.01 -26.51
N THR A 322 -57.52 -8.62 -25.70
CA THR A 322 -57.79 -9.15 -24.36
C THR A 322 -58.14 -10.64 -24.35
N SER A 323 -58.40 -11.26 -25.51
CA SER A 323 -58.57 -12.71 -25.65
C SER A 323 -57.30 -13.44 -26.13
N SER A 324 -56.18 -12.74 -26.25
CA SER A 324 -54.92 -13.24 -26.80
C SER A 324 -53.79 -13.24 -25.76
N VAL A 325 -52.65 -13.79 -26.17
CA VAL A 325 -51.38 -13.73 -25.44
C VAL A 325 -50.38 -12.95 -26.28
N SER A 326 -49.68 -11.99 -25.66
CA SER A 326 -48.48 -11.38 -26.24
C SER A 326 -47.31 -11.45 -25.28
N VAL A 327 -46.13 -11.60 -25.87
CA VAL A 327 -44.85 -11.75 -25.18
C VAL A 327 -43.88 -10.78 -25.84
N GLY A 328 -43.48 -9.74 -25.12
CA GLY A 328 -42.44 -8.81 -25.56
C GLY A 328 -41.07 -9.46 -25.59
N GLY A 329 -40.17 -8.90 -26.41
CA GLY A 329 -38.76 -9.30 -26.44
C GLY A 329 -38.00 -8.89 -25.18
N GLN A 330 -36.83 -9.49 -24.97
CA GLN A 330 -35.90 -9.08 -23.90
C GLN A 330 -35.11 -7.84 -24.31
N ALA A 331 -34.60 -7.11 -23.32
CA ALA A 331 -33.65 -6.04 -23.54
C ALA A 331 -32.27 -6.48 -23.10
N GLU A 332 -31.27 -6.32 -23.96
CA GLU A 332 -29.91 -6.75 -23.65
C GLU A 332 -29.30 -5.90 -22.52
N GLY A 333 -28.67 -6.57 -21.56
CA GLY A 333 -27.81 -5.93 -20.57
C GLY A 333 -26.49 -5.47 -21.19
N GLY A 334 -25.93 -4.38 -20.68
CA GLY A 334 -24.69 -3.80 -21.18
C GLY A 334 -23.49 -4.72 -20.97
N ALA A 335 -22.64 -4.84 -21.99
CA ALA A 335 -21.36 -5.55 -21.89
C ALA A 335 -20.26 -4.68 -21.25
N VAL A 336 -19.15 -5.31 -20.87
CA VAL A 336 -17.92 -4.62 -20.50
C VAL A 336 -16.83 -4.99 -21.50
N THR A 337 -16.11 -3.97 -21.98
CA THR A 337 -14.98 -4.16 -22.89
C THR A 337 -13.73 -3.48 -22.32
N VAL A 338 -12.64 -4.24 -22.24
CA VAL A 338 -11.30 -3.73 -21.93
C VAL A 338 -10.55 -3.58 -23.25
N TYR A 339 -10.26 -2.33 -23.62
CA TYR A 339 -9.57 -1.99 -24.87
C TYR A 339 -8.04 -1.94 -24.68
N ASP A 340 -7.57 -1.57 -23.50
CA ASP A 340 -6.16 -1.54 -23.13
C ASP A 340 -5.97 -2.13 -21.73
N ALA A 341 -5.21 -3.23 -21.64
CA ALA A 341 -4.91 -3.90 -20.38
C ALA A 341 -3.51 -3.55 -19.82
N SER A 342 -2.72 -2.71 -20.51
CA SER A 342 -1.34 -2.41 -20.15
C SER A 342 -1.17 -1.84 -18.75
N LYS A 343 -2.18 -1.11 -18.25
CA LYS A 343 -2.24 -0.53 -16.91
C LYS A 343 -3.15 -1.28 -15.95
N ILE A 344 -3.79 -2.37 -16.37
CA ILE A 344 -4.63 -3.18 -15.48
C ILE A 344 -3.75 -4.22 -14.82
N LEU A 345 -3.57 -4.08 -13.51
CA LEU A 345 -2.76 -4.99 -12.70
C LEU A 345 -3.50 -6.32 -12.47
N SER A 346 -4.81 -6.26 -12.20
CA SER A 346 -5.68 -7.42 -12.11
C SER A 346 -7.15 -7.02 -12.15
N VAL A 347 -7.99 -7.85 -12.77
CA VAL A 347 -9.45 -7.70 -12.74
C VAL A 347 -10.00 -8.49 -11.56
N ILE A 348 -10.80 -7.85 -10.71
CA ILE A 348 -11.46 -8.49 -9.55
C ILE A 348 -12.75 -9.16 -10.01
N TYR A 349 -13.59 -8.42 -10.76
CA TYR A 349 -14.73 -8.99 -11.46
C TYR A 349 -15.05 -8.18 -12.71
N GLN A 350 -15.68 -8.85 -13.68
CA GLN A 350 -16.27 -8.25 -14.86
C GLN A 350 -17.59 -8.97 -15.13
N LYS A 351 -18.67 -8.21 -15.32
CA LYS A 351 -20.01 -8.76 -15.44
C LYS A 351 -20.82 -8.00 -16.50
N GLN A 352 -21.49 -8.75 -17.37
CA GLN A 352 -22.54 -8.19 -18.22
C GLN A 352 -23.75 -7.82 -17.35
N GLY A 353 -24.42 -6.72 -17.69
CA GLY A 353 -25.71 -6.38 -17.10
C GLY A 353 -26.72 -7.52 -17.29
N GLN A 354 -27.68 -7.64 -16.37
CA GLN A 354 -28.78 -8.57 -16.56
C GLN A 354 -29.70 -8.08 -17.68
N ASP A 355 -30.15 -9.02 -18.52
CA ASP A 355 -31.14 -8.73 -19.54
C ASP A 355 -32.50 -8.40 -18.90
N GLY A 356 -33.17 -7.40 -19.49
CA GLY A 356 -34.54 -7.02 -19.16
C GLY A 356 -35.54 -8.07 -19.62
N ALA A 357 -36.58 -8.30 -18.81
CA ALA A 357 -37.68 -9.19 -19.15
C ALA A 357 -38.64 -8.49 -20.14
N GLY A 358 -39.20 -9.26 -21.07
CA GLY A 358 -40.29 -8.76 -21.91
C GLY A 358 -41.57 -8.51 -21.10
N GLY A 359 -42.38 -7.54 -21.54
CA GLY A 359 -43.72 -7.30 -21.00
C GLY A 359 -44.73 -8.25 -21.63
N TRP A 360 -45.63 -8.82 -20.83
CA TRP A 360 -46.58 -9.84 -21.30
C TRP A 360 -48.03 -9.40 -21.07
N CYS A 361 -48.90 -9.75 -22.02
CA CYS A 361 -50.34 -9.64 -21.85
C CYS A 361 -50.95 -11.04 -21.97
N VAL A 362 -51.81 -11.43 -21.02
CA VAL A 362 -52.49 -12.73 -21.04
C VAL A 362 -53.94 -12.52 -20.65
N ASN A 363 -54.85 -12.81 -21.59
CA ASN A 363 -56.30 -12.81 -21.35
C ASN A 363 -56.80 -11.53 -20.65
N GLY A 364 -56.36 -10.37 -21.14
CA GLY A 364 -56.72 -9.04 -20.63
C GLY A 364 -55.95 -8.57 -19.39
N ILE A 365 -55.02 -9.39 -18.86
CA ILE A 365 -54.13 -8.99 -17.77
C ILE A 365 -52.79 -8.52 -18.34
N THR A 366 -52.32 -7.37 -17.85
CA THR A 366 -51.08 -6.72 -18.28
C THR A 366 -49.97 -6.91 -17.23
N TYR A 367 -48.84 -7.49 -17.65
CA TYR A 367 -47.65 -7.73 -16.84
C TYR A 367 -46.44 -7.07 -17.49
N PRO A 368 -46.20 -5.77 -17.28
CA PRO A 368 -44.99 -5.15 -17.79
C PRO A 368 -43.75 -5.64 -17.04
N GLY A 369 -42.60 -5.55 -17.71
CA GLY A 369 -41.34 -6.04 -17.16
C GLY A 369 -40.92 -5.27 -15.90
N ILE A 370 -40.44 -5.99 -14.88
CA ILE A 370 -39.84 -5.40 -13.68
C ILE A 370 -38.39 -5.03 -14.00
N GLY A 371 -37.97 -3.84 -13.57
CA GLY A 371 -36.63 -3.30 -13.79
C GLY A 371 -35.53 -4.21 -13.26
N THR A 372 -34.41 -4.23 -13.96
CA THR A 372 -33.26 -5.07 -13.64
C THR A 372 -32.30 -4.38 -12.67
N GLN A 373 -31.71 -5.14 -11.76
CA GLN A 373 -30.78 -4.62 -10.76
C GLN A 373 -29.32 -4.67 -11.26
N SER A 374 -28.52 -3.77 -10.71
CA SER A 374 -27.08 -3.70 -10.86
C SER A 374 -26.43 -3.85 -9.47
N PHE A 375 -25.11 -3.99 -9.38
CA PHE A 375 -24.40 -3.95 -8.11
C PHE A 375 -24.50 -2.56 -7.43
N PHE A 376 -24.65 -1.50 -8.22
CA PHE A 376 -24.65 -0.11 -7.75
C PHE A 376 -26.04 0.53 -7.64
N GLY A 377 -27.10 -0.18 -8.02
CA GLY A 377 -28.44 0.39 -8.14
C GLY A 377 -29.54 -0.65 -8.29
N GLY A 378 -30.75 -0.27 -7.89
CA GLY A 378 -31.92 -1.12 -7.95
C GLY A 378 -32.76 -0.83 -9.19
N GLY A 379 -33.29 -1.89 -9.81
CA GLY A 379 -34.41 -1.78 -10.74
C GLY A 379 -35.71 -1.43 -10.01
N THR A 380 -36.78 -1.21 -10.77
CA THR A 380 -38.05 -0.71 -10.24
C THR A 380 -39.27 -1.51 -10.65
N TYR A 381 -40.37 -1.27 -9.95
CA TYR A 381 -41.67 -1.86 -10.23
C TYR A 381 -42.31 -1.28 -11.49
N ALA A 382 -43.05 -2.14 -12.18
CA ALA A 382 -43.96 -1.79 -13.26
C ALA A 382 -45.37 -1.50 -12.73
N THR A 383 -46.20 -0.85 -13.55
CA THR A 383 -47.62 -0.63 -13.27
C THR A 383 -48.48 -1.25 -14.38
N SER A 384 -49.56 -1.95 -14.03
CA SER A 384 -50.40 -2.64 -15.04
C SER A 384 -51.20 -1.69 -15.93
N ASN A 385 -51.39 -0.44 -15.50
CA ASN A 385 -52.00 0.64 -16.28
C ASN A 385 -51.44 2.00 -15.80
N GLY A 386 -50.31 2.40 -16.35
CA GLY A 386 -49.57 3.59 -15.97
C GLY A 386 -48.13 3.59 -16.46
N ALA A 387 -47.43 4.71 -16.23
CA ALA A 387 -45.99 4.78 -16.41
C ALA A 387 -45.27 3.97 -15.32
N ALA A 388 -44.10 3.43 -15.63
CA ALA A 388 -43.27 2.77 -14.63
C ALA A 388 -42.45 3.78 -13.81
N GLN A 389 -41.82 3.31 -12.73
CA GLN A 389 -40.92 4.13 -11.91
C GLN A 389 -39.49 4.11 -12.45
N ASP A 390 -38.76 5.21 -12.29
CA ASP A 390 -37.35 5.32 -12.67
C ASP A 390 -36.46 4.49 -11.74
N ALA A 391 -35.43 3.86 -12.29
CA ALA A 391 -34.44 3.11 -11.53
C ALA A 391 -33.68 3.98 -10.52
N SER A 392 -33.12 3.35 -9.50
CA SER A 392 -32.40 4.02 -8.41
C SER A 392 -30.91 3.67 -8.39
N GLY A 393 -30.07 4.51 -7.78
CA GLY A 393 -28.62 4.29 -7.71
C GLY A 393 -27.94 4.47 -9.07
N TYR A 394 -27.15 3.49 -9.51
CA TYR A 394 -26.40 3.54 -10.77
C TYR A 394 -26.54 2.23 -11.57
N GLY A 395 -26.60 2.31 -12.90
CA GLY A 395 -26.57 1.15 -13.80
C GLY A 395 -27.77 0.18 -13.75
N GLY A 396 -28.79 0.42 -12.92
CA GLY A 396 -30.03 -0.37 -12.86
C GLY A 396 -30.99 -0.03 -14.02
N GLY A 397 -31.64 -1.04 -14.60
CA GLY A 397 -32.67 -0.87 -15.62
C GLY A 397 -34.06 -0.63 -15.02
N ALA A 398 -34.88 0.16 -15.69
CA ALA A 398 -36.22 0.51 -15.20
C ALA A 398 -37.32 -0.46 -15.65
N GLY A 399 -38.46 -0.40 -14.95
CA GLY A 399 -39.65 -1.18 -15.30
C GLY A 399 -40.37 -0.67 -16.55
N GLY A 400 -41.12 -1.54 -17.21
CA GLY A 400 -41.94 -1.21 -18.38
C GLY A 400 -43.28 -0.55 -18.02
N GLY A 401 -43.81 0.25 -18.94
CA GLY A 401 -45.16 0.81 -18.82
C GLY A 401 -46.23 -0.25 -19.09
N GLY A 402 -47.43 -0.06 -18.54
CA GLY A 402 -48.58 -0.92 -18.83
C GLY A 402 -49.77 -0.08 -19.27
N SER A 403 -50.56 -0.59 -20.22
CA SER A 403 -51.79 0.09 -20.66
C SER A 403 -52.94 -0.91 -20.84
N THR A 404 -54.09 -0.54 -20.29
CA THR A 404 -55.39 -1.19 -20.52
C THR A 404 -56.45 -0.15 -20.94
N THR A 405 -56.01 1.01 -21.42
CA THR A 405 -56.87 2.17 -21.72
C THR A 405 -56.38 2.89 -22.97
N SER A 406 -57.12 3.90 -23.42
CA SER A 406 -56.77 4.73 -24.60
C SER A 406 -55.56 5.64 -24.41
N THR A 407 -54.84 5.51 -23.29
CA THR A 407 -53.59 6.21 -23.01
C THR A 407 -52.42 5.23 -23.08
N GLY A 408 -51.38 5.59 -23.83
CA GLY A 408 -50.11 4.87 -23.82
C GLY A 408 -49.21 5.40 -22.72
N TYR A 409 -48.36 4.55 -22.17
CA TYR A 409 -47.52 4.88 -21.02
C TYR A 409 -46.06 4.53 -21.25
N PRO A 410 -45.11 5.44 -20.99
CA PRO A 410 -43.70 5.14 -21.07
C PRO A 410 -43.25 4.21 -19.94
N GLY A 411 -42.18 3.46 -20.21
CA GLY A 411 -41.40 2.85 -19.13
C GLY A 411 -40.65 3.92 -18.33
N GLY A 412 -40.11 3.51 -17.19
CA GLY A 412 -39.28 4.40 -16.36
C GLY A 412 -37.89 4.61 -16.98
N LEU A 413 -37.16 5.59 -16.49
CA LEU A 413 -35.77 5.84 -16.86
C LEU A 413 -34.81 4.92 -16.12
N GLY A 414 -33.85 4.33 -16.82
CA GLY A 414 -32.73 3.62 -16.18
C GLY A 414 -31.81 4.56 -15.38
N SER A 415 -30.99 4.00 -14.50
CA SER A 415 -30.06 4.77 -13.67
C SER A 415 -28.80 5.17 -14.44
N PRO A 416 -28.17 6.33 -14.16
CA PRO A 416 -26.93 6.73 -14.82
C PRO A 416 -25.75 5.81 -14.44
N GLY A 417 -24.64 5.92 -15.17
CA GLY A 417 -23.40 5.24 -14.81
C GLY A 417 -22.62 5.90 -13.66
N VAL A 418 -21.54 5.26 -13.22
CA VAL A 418 -20.65 5.79 -12.18
C VAL A 418 -19.22 5.25 -12.36
N VAL A 419 -18.23 6.04 -11.93
CA VAL A 419 -16.85 5.58 -11.71
C VAL A 419 -16.41 5.99 -10.30
N ILE A 420 -15.87 5.03 -9.54
CA ILE A 420 -15.31 5.23 -8.20
C ILE A 420 -13.87 4.74 -8.22
N ILE A 421 -12.94 5.59 -7.84
CA ILE A 421 -11.50 5.31 -7.86
C ILE A 421 -10.93 5.50 -6.46
N GLU A 422 -10.45 4.43 -5.84
CA GLU A 422 -9.79 4.42 -4.54
C GLU A 422 -8.28 4.33 -4.74
N GLU A 423 -7.51 5.31 -4.28
CA GLU A 423 -6.07 5.39 -4.51
C GLU A 423 -5.23 4.84 -3.35
N TYR A 424 -4.08 4.28 -3.69
CA TYR A 424 -3.12 3.68 -2.76
C TYR A 424 -1.68 4.05 -3.16
N ALA A 425 -0.81 4.25 -2.16
CA ALA A 425 0.61 4.59 -2.33
C ALA A 425 1.53 3.41 -2.63
#